data_AF-A0A3A9FH93-F1
#
_entry.id   AF-A0A3A9FH93-F1
#
_cell.length_a   1.000
_cell.length_b   1.000
_cell.length_c   1.000
_cell.angle_alpha   90.00
_cell.angle_beta   90.00
_cell.angle_gamma   90.00
#
_symmetry.space_group_name_H-M   'P 1'
#
loop_
_entity.id
_entity.type
_entity.pdbx_description
1 polymer ?
#
loop_
_entity_poly.entity_id
_entity_poly.type
_entity_poly.pdbx_seq_one_letter_code
_entity_poly.pdbx_strand_id
1 'polypeptide(L)' 'MKKQTFILEVNDSQNESWQGSVEWIQGEKKQPFRSVMELLRLVDSAVCGEEGHLAAGWDFAEGMDADV' A
#
# COMPACT_ATOMS: atom_id res chain seq x y z
N MET A 1 11.22 -5.66 16.71
CA MET A 1 10.45 -4.94 15.66
C MET A 1 11.39 -3.98 14.95
N LYS A 2 11.62 -4.16 13.65
CA LYS A 2 12.38 -3.19 12.84
C LYS A 2 11.46 -2.01 12.58
N LYS A 3 11.86 -0.80 13.00
CA LYS A 3 11.13 0.42 12.63
C LYS A 3 11.45 0.71 11.17
N GLN A 4 10.42 0.78 10.33
CA GLN A 4 10.54 1.31 8.99
C GLN A 4 9.98 2.73 8.98
N THR A 5 10.72 3.64 8.36
CA THR A 5 10.36 5.05 8.31
C THR A 5 10.34 5.45 6.85
N PHE A 6 9.25 6.10 6.44
CA PHE A 6 9.06 6.56 5.09
C PHE A 6 8.60 8.01 5.10
N ILE A 7 8.95 8.72 4.03
CA ILE A 7 8.51 10.09 3.76
C ILE A 7 7.49 10.02 2.63
N LEU A 8 6.37 10.71 2.83
CA LEU A 8 5.28 10.82 1.85
C LEU A 8 5.22 12.23 1.31
N GLU A 9 5.40 12.37 0.00
CA GLU A 9 5.26 13.61 -0.73
C GLU A 9 3.98 13.53 -1.56
N VAL A 10 2.95 14.31 -1.20
CA VAL A 10 1.67 14.38 -1.92
C VAL A 10 1.73 15.60 -2.83
N ASN A 11 1.71 15.37 -4.14
CA ASN A 11 1.80 16.42 -5.15
C ASN A 11 0.41 16.91 -5.57
N ASP A 12 -0.57 16.02 -5.61
CA ASP A 12 -1.93 16.32 -6.02
C ASP A 12 -2.92 15.38 -5.33
N SER A 13 -4.16 15.84 -5.15
CA SER A 13 -5.26 15.09 -4.54
C SER A 13 -6.52 15.09 -5.42
N GLN A 14 -6.33 15.21 -6.74
CA GLN A 14 -7.43 15.23 -7.69
C GLN A 14 -8.15 13.88 -7.76
N ASN A 15 -9.48 13.94 -7.95
CA ASN A 15 -10.38 12.78 -8.00
C ASN A 15 -10.37 11.93 -6.73
N GLU A 16 -10.25 12.55 -5.56
CA GLU A 16 -10.27 11.86 -4.25
C GLU A 16 -9.15 10.83 -4.06
N SER A 17 -8.14 10.87 -4.93
CA SER A 17 -7.00 9.97 -4.91
C SER A 17 -5.76 10.81 -4.70
N TRP A 18 -4.89 10.39 -3.78
CA TRP A 18 -3.59 11.05 -3.58
C TRP A 18 -2.60 10.55 -4.63
N GLN A 19 -1.94 11.48 -5.32
CA GLN A 19 -0.81 11.20 -6.19
C GLN A 19 0.45 11.82 -5.60
N GLY A 20 1.57 11.12 -5.74
CA GLY A 20 2.79 11.56 -5.10
C GLY A 20 3.92 10.57 -5.19
N SER A 21 4.82 10.63 -4.22
CA SER A 21 5.90 9.66 -4.08
C SER A 21 6.16 9.30 -2.63
N VAL A 22 6.58 8.07 -2.43
CA VAL A 22 6.99 7.53 -1.14
C VAL A 22 8.48 7.21 -1.19
N GLU A 23 9.20 7.61 -0.15
CA GLU A 23 10.65 7.40 -0.02
C GLU A 23 10.97 6.65 1.27
N TRP A 24 11.68 5.52 1.17
CA TRP A 24 12.11 4.72 2.32
C TRP A 24 13.47 5.16 2.82
N ILE A 25 13.53 5.59 4.09
CA ILE A 25 14.76 6.08 4.70
C ILE A 25 15.80 4.97 4.87
N GLN A 26 15.36 3.73 5.12
CA GLN A 26 16.28 2.60 5.35
C GLN A 26 16.94 2.04 4.07
N GLY A 27 16.44 2.35 2.88
CA GLY A 27 16.86 1.67 1.65
C GLY A 27 17.04 2.58 0.44
N GLU A 28 17.00 3.91 0.62
CA GLU A 28 17.13 4.93 -0.44
C GLU A 28 16.26 4.64 -1.68
N LYS A 29 15.09 4.04 -1.47
CA LYS A 29 14.15 3.75 -2.55
C LYS A 29 13.13 4.87 -2.58
N LYS A 30 12.93 5.50 -3.74
CA LYS A 30 11.82 6.43 -3.99
C LYS A 30 10.90 5.80 -5.04
N GLN A 31 9.63 5.62 -4.74
CA GLN A 31 8.64 5.13 -5.69
C GLN A 31 7.47 6.11 -5.81
N PRO A 32 7.07 6.47 -7.04
CA PRO A 32 5.86 7.23 -7.25
C PRO A 32 4.63 6.35 -6.98
N PHE A 33 3.56 6.94 -6.48
CA PHE A 33 2.24 6.34 -6.39
C PHE A 33 1.21 7.25 -7.07
N ARG A 34 0.23 6.62 -7.71
CA ARG A 34 -0.85 7.25 -8.46
C ARG A 34 -2.19 7.17 -7.73
N SER A 35 -2.23 6.45 -6.61
CA SER A 35 -3.38 6.38 -5.71
C SER A 35 -3.01 5.97 -4.30
N VAL A 36 -3.94 6.21 -3.37
CA VAL A 36 -3.85 5.75 -1.98
C VAL A 36 -3.72 4.22 -1.91
N MET A 37 -4.40 3.47 -2.78
CA MET A 37 -4.30 2.01 -2.82
C MET A 37 -2.93 1.52 -3.28
N GLU A 38 -2.33 2.19 -4.27
CA GLU A 38 -0.97 1.87 -4.71
C GLU A 38 0.04 2.19 -3.60
N LEU A 39 -0.15 3.30 -2.90
CA LEU A 39 0.64 3.63 -1.71
C LEU A 39 0.53 2.53 -0.63
N LEU A 40 -0.68 2.08 -0.30
CA LEU A 40 -0.89 1.03 0.69
C LEU A 40 -0.17 -0.28 0.30
N ARG A 41 -0.23 -0.68 -0.98
CA ARG A 41 0.50 -1.86 -1.48
C ARG A 41 2.01 -1.69 -1.35
N LEU A 42 2.54 -0.50 -1.67
CA LEU A 42 3.96 -0.21 -1.53
C LEU A 42 4.40 -0.31 -0.07
N VAL A 43 3.64 0.30 0.86
CA VAL A 43 3.93 0.22 2.30
C VAL A 43 3.80 -1.22 2.81
N ASP A 44 2.74 -1.94 2.42
CA ASP A 44 2.53 -3.33 2.82
C ASP A 44 3.67 -4.24 2.35
N SER A 45 4.09 -4.11 1.09
CA SER A 45 5.23 -4.87 0.57
C SER A 45 6.54 -4.57 1.32
N ALA A 46 6.70 -3.35 1.82
CA ALA A 46 7.88 -2.96 2.56
C ALA A 46 7.84 -3.43 4.02
N VAL A 47 6.68 -3.37 4.67
CA VAL A 47 6.48 -3.70 6.08
C VAL A 47 6.33 -5.21 6.31
N CYS A 48 5.56 -5.89 5.46
CA CYS A 48 5.31 -7.34 5.55
C CYS A 48 6.38 -8.19 4.84
N GLY A 49 7.21 -7.60 3.98
CA GLY A 49 8.13 -8.36 3.11
C GLY A 49 7.39 -8.99 1.93
N GLU A 50 8.09 -9.85 1.17
CA GLU A 50 7.61 -10.47 -0.09
C GLU A 50 6.28 -11.26 0.00
N GLU A 51 5.76 -11.51 1.20
CA GLU A 51 4.40 -12.00 1.47
C GLU A 51 3.43 -10.87 1.84
N GLY A 52 3.21 -9.92 0.93
CA GLY A 52 2.22 -8.85 1.13
C GLY A 52 0.80 -9.40 1.32
N HIS A 53 0.26 -9.27 2.53
CA HIS A 53 -1.02 -9.85 2.94
C HIS A 53 -2.22 -9.17 2.25
N LEU A 54 -2.07 -7.93 1.76
CA LEU A 54 -3.12 -7.23 1.01
C LEU A 54 -3.44 -7.88 -0.35
N ALA A 55 -2.58 -8.77 -0.86
CA ALA A 55 -2.87 -9.58 -2.05
C ALA A 55 -3.48 -10.95 -1.71
N ALA A 56 -3.25 -11.46 -0.49
CA ALA A 56 -3.69 -12.78 -0.06
C ALA A 56 -5.08 -12.80 0.61
N GLY A 57 -5.64 -11.62 0.91
CA GLY A 57 -6.86 -11.47 1.70
C GLY A 57 -8.10 -11.01 0.94
N TRP A 58 -8.13 -11.07 -0.40
CA TRP A 58 -9.36 -10.93 -1.19
C TRP A 58 -9.98 -12.29 -1.58
N ASP A 59 -9.62 -13.35 -0.85
CA ASP A 59 -10.39 -14.60 -0.78
C ASP A 59 -11.67 -14.48 0.07
N PHE A 60 -12.10 -13.25 0.43
CA PHE A 60 -13.46 -12.99 0.94
C PHE A 60 -14.59 -13.35 -0.04
N ALA A 61 -14.27 -13.89 -1.21
CA ALA A 61 -15.24 -14.52 -2.10
C ALA A 61 -15.49 -16.01 -1.79
N GLU A 62 -14.84 -16.61 -0.79
CA GLU A 62 -15.05 -18.02 -0.42
C GLU A 62 -15.97 -18.20 0.81
N GLY A 63 -17.03 -17.39 0.90
CA GLY A 63 -17.99 -17.47 1.99
C GLY A 63 -19.24 -16.60 1.82
N MET A 64 -19.65 -16.30 0.59
CA MET A 64 -21.02 -15.84 0.36
C MET A 64 -21.94 -17.04 0.61
N ASP A 65 -22.33 -17.24 1.87
CA ASP A 65 -23.51 -18.01 2.21
C ASP A 65 -24.68 -17.38 1.45
N ALA A 66 -25.10 -18.06 0.40
CA ALA A 66 -26.32 -17.78 -0.32
C ALA A 66 -27.50 -18.22 0.56
N ASP A 67 -27.83 -17.41 1.56
CA ASP A 67 -29.08 -17.52 2.31
C ASP A 67 -29.54 -16.13 2.76
N VAL A 68 -30.30 -15.46 1.88
CA VAL A 68 -31.52 -14.67 2.16
C VAL A 68 -32.22 -14.34 0.85
#